data_AF-A0A401LC37-F1
#
_entry.id   AF-A0A401LC37-F1
#
_cell.length_a   1.000
_cell.length_b   1.000
_cell.length_c   1.000
_cell.angle_alpha   90.00
_cell.angle_beta   90.00
_cell.angle_gamma   90.00
#
_symmetry.space_group_name_H-M   'P 1'
#
loop_
_entity.id
_entity.type
_entity.pdbx_description
1 polymer ?
#
loop_
_entity_poly.entity_id
_entity_poly.type
_entity_poly.pdbx_seq_one_letter_code
_entity_poly.pdbx_strand_id
1 'polypeptide(L)'
;MLAKRFEHILHDLGMAGLEHPLFYHAPVGIRFKIGGEEPIYLDRRAAKLKTNPAYVQGALDRAAAIYRALPAVPDLLRIDGYPDEEPAESLLTVIRQRVGLPVPDEQLSATEQDEDGDTHAQVQFYWDLSKISFQPELLLREIILGDIGGWNGFVSSVYLAGPGPFLYHLYDDRGLDVLGGSQKLLLPLYHQFHDWILEYDLEKIDQMFAPAKE
;
A
#
# COMPACT_ATOMS: atom_id res chain seq x y z
N MET A 1 4.32 -20.31 -7.59
CA MET A 1 5.22 -19.20 -7.22
C MET A 1 4.37 -17.95 -7.19
N LEU A 2 4.18 -17.38 -6.00
CA LEU A 2 3.47 -16.13 -5.75
C LEU A 2 4.18 -14.96 -6.44
N ALA A 3 5.51 -14.94 -6.50
CA ALA A 3 6.24 -13.88 -7.20
C ALA A 3 5.85 -13.77 -8.69
N LYS A 4 5.84 -14.91 -9.42
CA LYS A 4 5.36 -14.96 -10.81
C LYS A 4 3.89 -14.52 -10.94
N ARG A 5 3.06 -14.86 -9.95
CA ARG A 5 1.66 -14.43 -9.94
C ARG A 5 1.56 -12.92 -9.76
N PHE A 6 2.38 -12.33 -8.90
CA PHE A 6 2.45 -10.89 -8.70
C PHE A 6 2.91 -10.17 -9.97
N GLU A 7 3.93 -10.68 -10.66
CA GLU A 7 4.36 -10.17 -11.97
C GLU A 7 3.23 -10.21 -13.02
N HIS A 8 2.47 -11.30 -13.10
CA HIS A 8 1.30 -11.36 -13.97
C HIS A 8 0.23 -10.33 -13.59
N ILE A 9 0.00 -10.09 -12.29
CA ILE A 9 -0.93 -9.04 -11.83
C ILE A 9 -0.44 -7.67 -12.30
N LEU A 10 0.85 -7.34 -12.15
CA LEU A 10 1.40 -6.07 -12.65
C LEU A 10 1.20 -5.93 -14.15
N HIS A 11 1.48 -6.98 -14.93
CA HIS A 11 1.25 -6.98 -16.37
C HIS A 11 -0.22 -6.73 -16.72
N ASP A 12 -1.16 -7.37 -16.02
CA ASP A 12 -2.59 -7.17 -16.23
C ASP A 12 -3.10 -5.80 -15.74
N LEU A 13 -2.35 -5.15 -14.84
CA LEU A 13 -2.52 -3.74 -14.50
C LEU A 13 -1.93 -2.81 -15.57
N GLY A 14 -1.29 -3.33 -16.61
CA GLY A 14 -0.63 -2.55 -17.65
C GLY A 14 0.75 -2.01 -17.25
N MET A 15 1.38 -2.60 -16.24
CA MET A 15 2.67 -2.18 -15.69
C MET A 15 3.76 -3.21 -16.04
N ALA A 16 4.94 -2.73 -16.45
CA ALA A 16 6.10 -3.60 -16.73
C ALA A 16 6.80 -4.09 -15.45
N GLY A 17 6.61 -3.38 -14.34
CA GLY A 17 7.19 -3.63 -13.03
C GLY A 17 6.62 -2.66 -12.00
N LEU A 18 7.06 -2.74 -10.75
CA LEU A 18 6.78 -1.72 -9.76
C LEU A 18 7.73 -0.54 -10.00
N GLU A 19 7.16 0.63 -10.31
CA GLU A 19 7.89 1.88 -10.48
C GLU A 19 7.14 2.96 -9.70
N HIS A 20 7.86 3.62 -8.79
CA HIS A 20 7.28 4.62 -7.89
C HIS A 20 7.36 6.02 -8.48
N PRO A 21 6.34 6.89 -8.24
CA PRO A 21 5.11 6.63 -7.48
C PRO A 21 4.07 5.85 -8.30
N LEU A 22 3.57 4.71 -7.77
CA LEU A 22 2.79 3.72 -8.54
C LEU A 22 1.62 4.31 -9.35
N PHE A 23 0.84 5.22 -8.76
CA PHE A 23 -0.30 5.85 -9.42
C PHE A 23 0.02 6.46 -10.79
N TYR A 24 1.23 7.00 -11.00
CA TYR A 24 1.60 7.61 -12.28
C TYR A 24 2.00 6.60 -13.36
N HIS A 25 2.35 5.38 -12.95
CA HIS A 25 2.81 4.31 -13.84
C HIS A 25 1.70 3.30 -14.18
N ALA A 26 0.55 3.37 -13.49
CA ALA A 26 -0.63 2.59 -13.81
C ALA A 26 -1.57 3.34 -14.77
N PRO A 27 -2.09 2.69 -15.83
CA PRO A 27 -3.11 3.27 -16.71
C PRO A 27 -4.43 3.59 -16.01
N VAL A 28 -4.79 2.80 -14.99
CA VAL A 28 -6.01 2.97 -14.21
C VAL A 28 -5.70 2.86 -12.72
N GLY A 29 -5.96 3.93 -11.99
CA GLY A 29 -5.76 3.99 -10.55
C GLY A 29 -6.49 5.16 -9.92
N ILE A 30 -6.63 5.10 -8.60
CA ILE A 30 -7.17 6.18 -7.77
C ILE A 30 -6.20 6.40 -6.62
N ARG A 31 -5.86 7.67 -6.36
CA ARG A 31 -5.04 8.07 -5.24
C ARG A 31 -5.88 8.78 -4.19
N PHE A 32 -5.95 8.17 -3.01
CA PHE A 32 -6.76 8.64 -1.90
C PHE A 32 -5.92 9.36 -0.85
N LYS A 33 -6.50 10.42 -0.28
CA LYS A 33 -6.08 11.09 0.94
C LYS A 33 -6.57 10.31 2.16
N ILE A 34 -5.63 9.74 2.89
CA ILE A 34 -5.89 9.01 4.13
C ILE A 34 -5.79 9.93 5.35
N GLY A 35 -4.81 10.82 5.38
CA GLY A 35 -4.55 11.70 6.52
C GLY A 35 -5.75 12.59 6.91
N GLY A 36 -6.06 12.61 8.21
CA GLY A 36 -7.12 13.43 8.81
C GLY A 36 -6.82 14.93 8.84
N GLU A 37 -7.75 15.73 9.37
CA GLU A 37 -7.53 17.17 9.63
C GLU A 37 -6.86 17.41 10.97
N GLU A 38 -6.90 16.41 11.85
CA GLU A 38 -6.30 16.43 13.16
C GLU A 38 -4.78 16.62 13.07
N PRO A 39 -4.16 17.31 14.05
CA PRO A 39 -2.72 17.36 14.10
C PRO A 39 -2.14 15.96 14.35
N ILE A 40 -1.09 15.59 13.59
CA ILE A 40 -0.38 14.32 13.74
C ILE A 40 0.16 14.10 15.16
N TYR A 41 0.65 15.17 15.81
CA TYR A 41 1.25 15.12 17.14
C TYR A 41 0.46 15.98 18.13
N LEU A 42 0.28 15.49 19.35
CA LEU A 42 -0.45 16.19 20.42
C LEU A 42 0.25 17.50 20.85
N ASP A 43 1.57 17.48 20.90
CA ASP A 43 2.41 18.64 21.18
C ASP A 43 3.69 18.58 20.36
N ARG A 44 3.80 19.45 19.35
CA ARG A 44 4.97 19.55 18.48
C ARG A 44 6.20 20.16 19.16
N ARG A 45 6.03 20.75 20.36
CA ARG A 45 7.12 21.37 21.13
C ARG A 45 7.69 20.42 22.19
N ALA A 46 7.03 19.28 22.43
CA ALA A 46 7.49 18.31 23.40
C ALA A 46 8.83 17.69 22.98
N ALA A 47 9.73 17.49 23.94
CA ALA A 47 11.02 16.84 23.71
C ALA A 47 10.89 15.40 23.16
N LYS A 48 9.75 14.74 23.44
CA LYS A 48 9.36 13.47 22.84
C LYS A 48 7.99 13.63 22.21
N LEU A 49 7.93 13.55 20.89
CA LEU A 49 6.69 13.61 20.14
C LEU A 49 5.78 12.43 20.54
N LYS A 50 4.50 12.75 20.71
CA LYS A 50 3.44 11.76 20.93
C LYS A 50 2.43 11.89 19.80
N THR A 51 2.24 10.81 19.06
CA THR A 51 1.23 10.75 18.01
C THR A 51 -0.15 10.99 18.60
N ASN A 52 -0.99 11.68 17.85
CA ASN A 52 -2.37 11.93 18.19
C ASN A 52 -3.21 10.69 17.83
N PRO A 53 -3.81 10.00 18.82
CA PRO A 53 -4.61 8.81 18.55
C PRO A 53 -5.80 9.08 17.62
N ALA A 54 -6.37 10.30 17.63
CA ALA A 54 -7.47 10.66 16.76
C ALA A 54 -7.04 10.69 15.29
N TYR A 55 -5.86 11.25 14.99
CA TYR A 55 -5.30 11.25 13.64
C TYR A 55 -5.06 9.81 13.15
N VAL A 56 -4.40 8.99 13.97
CA VAL A 56 -4.11 7.59 13.64
C VAL A 56 -5.40 6.80 13.38
N GLN A 57 -6.43 6.99 14.21
CA GLN A 57 -7.70 6.29 14.03
C GLN A 57 -8.42 6.76 12.78
N GLY A 58 -8.48 8.07 12.51
CA GLY A 58 -9.11 8.60 11.29
C GLY A 58 -8.44 8.10 10.01
N ALA A 59 -7.11 8.07 9.98
CA ALA A 59 -6.33 7.49 8.89
C ALA A 59 -6.65 5.99 8.72
N LEU A 60 -6.65 5.23 9.82
CA LEU A 60 -6.96 3.81 9.81
C LEU A 60 -8.39 3.54 9.32
N ASP A 61 -9.37 4.33 9.78
CA ASP A 61 -10.77 4.18 9.40
C ASP A 61 -10.98 4.37 7.91
N ARG A 62 -10.34 5.38 7.30
CA ARG A 62 -10.38 5.63 5.85
C ARG A 62 -9.71 4.50 5.06
N ALA A 63 -8.48 4.14 5.43
CA ALA A 63 -7.74 3.07 4.78
C ALA A 63 -8.51 1.73 4.84
N ALA A 64 -9.02 1.38 6.02
CA ALA A 64 -9.79 0.16 6.21
C ALA A 64 -11.15 0.20 5.50
N ALA A 65 -11.80 1.37 5.40
CA ALA A 65 -13.03 1.51 4.62
C ALA A 65 -12.80 1.26 3.13
N ILE A 66 -11.72 1.80 2.55
CA ILE A 66 -11.33 1.53 1.16
C ILE A 66 -10.97 0.06 0.97
N TYR A 67 -10.18 -0.52 1.88
CA TYR A 67 -9.84 -1.95 1.85
C TYR A 67 -11.08 -2.85 1.83
N ARG A 68 -12.08 -2.58 2.68
CA ARG A 68 -13.33 -3.37 2.74
C ARG A 68 -14.20 -3.21 1.50
N ALA A 69 -14.02 -2.15 0.73
CA ALA A 69 -14.75 -1.86 -0.49
C ALA A 69 -13.99 -2.27 -1.77
N LEU A 70 -12.84 -2.93 -1.62
CA LEU A 70 -12.10 -3.48 -2.76
C LEU A 70 -12.96 -4.46 -3.57
N PRO A 71 -12.66 -4.64 -4.87
CA PRO A 71 -13.47 -5.50 -5.76
C PRO A 71 -13.56 -6.96 -5.28
N ALA A 72 -12.52 -7.41 -4.58
CA ALA A 72 -12.46 -8.68 -3.87
C ALA A 72 -11.52 -8.54 -2.67
N VAL A 73 -11.57 -9.50 -1.74
CA VAL A 73 -10.58 -9.59 -0.67
C VAL A 73 -9.21 -9.90 -1.31
N PRO A 74 -8.14 -9.15 -0.99
CA PRO A 74 -6.79 -9.47 -1.44
C PRO A 74 -6.39 -10.90 -1.04
N ASP A 75 -5.78 -11.63 -1.97
CA ASP A 75 -5.35 -13.01 -1.76
C ASP A 75 -3.81 -13.17 -1.84
N LEU A 76 -3.09 -12.09 -2.14
CA LEU A 76 -1.63 -12.03 -2.20
C LEU A 76 -1.13 -10.82 -1.43
N LEU A 77 -0.19 -11.05 -0.52
CA LEU A 77 0.57 -10.01 0.18
C LEU A 77 2.04 -10.11 -0.22
N ARG A 78 2.62 -9.00 -0.67
CA ARG A 78 4.06 -8.82 -0.82
C ARG A 78 4.52 -7.73 0.15
N ILE A 79 5.62 -8.00 0.85
CA ILE A 79 6.32 -7.00 1.65
C ILE A 79 7.79 -6.99 1.24
N ASP A 80 8.29 -5.82 0.87
CA ASP A 80 9.68 -5.61 0.53
C ASP A 80 10.48 -5.21 1.77
N GLY A 81 11.73 -5.63 1.83
CA GLY A 81 12.68 -5.29 2.88
C GLY A 81 14.05 -4.98 2.28
N TYR A 82 14.82 -4.16 3.00
CA TYR A 82 16.09 -3.62 2.53
C TYR A 82 17.24 -4.12 3.42
N PRO A 83 17.89 -5.25 3.05
CA PRO A 83 18.89 -5.91 3.87
C PRO A 83 20.16 -5.09 4.14
N ASP A 84 20.40 -4.03 3.36
CA ASP A 84 21.51 -3.11 3.58
C ASP A 84 21.33 -2.28 4.88
N GLU A 85 20.08 -2.13 5.35
CA GLU A 85 19.76 -1.48 6.62
C GLU A 85 19.68 -2.47 7.79
N GLU A 86 19.03 -3.61 7.58
CA GLU A 86 18.80 -4.63 8.61
C GLU A 86 18.72 -6.03 7.99
N PRO A 87 19.37 -7.07 8.55
CA PRO A 87 19.37 -8.41 7.96
C PRO A 87 17.97 -8.96 7.67
N ALA A 88 17.82 -9.70 6.57
CA ALA A 88 16.54 -10.22 6.11
C ALA A 88 15.81 -11.07 7.18
N GLU A 89 16.55 -11.88 7.97
CA GLU A 89 15.97 -12.68 9.05
C GLU A 89 15.44 -11.82 10.21
N SER A 90 16.12 -10.70 10.50
CA SER A 90 15.70 -9.73 11.52
C SER A 90 14.44 -9.00 11.06
N LEU A 91 14.44 -8.48 9.81
CA LEU A 91 13.27 -7.86 9.19
C LEU A 91 12.07 -8.80 9.22
N LEU A 92 12.23 -10.05 8.77
CA LEU A 92 11.17 -11.05 8.79
C LEU A 92 10.65 -11.32 10.21
N THR A 93 11.54 -11.36 11.20
CA THR A 93 11.15 -11.54 12.61
C THR A 93 10.28 -10.38 13.09
N VAL A 94 10.68 -9.14 12.78
CA VAL A 94 9.92 -7.93 13.16
C VAL A 94 8.57 -7.89 12.47
N ILE A 95 8.52 -8.13 11.15
CA ILE A 95 7.27 -8.17 10.36
C ILE A 95 6.28 -9.14 11.00
N ARG A 96 6.71 -10.38 11.24
CA ARG A 96 5.85 -11.43 11.80
C ARG A 96 5.34 -11.10 13.20
N GLN A 97 6.18 -10.53 14.06
CA GLN A 97 5.78 -10.15 15.42
C GLN A 97 4.78 -8.99 15.44
N ARG A 98 4.94 -8.01 14.55
CA ARG A 98 4.08 -6.82 14.50
C ARG A 98 2.69 -7.11 13.98
N VAL A 99 2.60 -7.90 12.91
CA VAL A 99 1.33 -8.12 12.19
C VAL A 99 0.79 -9.55 12.28
N GLY A 100 1.43 -10.40 13.08
CA GLY A 100 0.95 -11.76 13.36
C GLY A 100 1.05 -12.72 12.17
N LEU A 101 1.90 -12.42 11.18
CA LEU A 101 2.07 -13.26 10.00
C LEU A 101 2.89 -14.54 10.31
N PRO A 102 2.59 -15.67 9.64
CA PRO A 102 3.46 -16.84 9.68
C PRO A 102 4.73 -16.57 8.85
N VAL A 103 5.59 -17.60 8.73
CA VAL A 103 6.66 -17.55 7.73
C VAL A 103 6.08 -17.38 6.32
N PRO A 104 6.73 -16.62 5.42
CA PRO A 104 6.26 -16.41 4.06
C PRO A 104 6.23 -17.73 3.29
N ASP A 105 5.28 -17.85 2.36
CA ASP A 105 5.20 -18.97 1.42
C ASP A 105 6.37 -18.93 0.41
N GLU A 106 6.87 -17.73 0.09
CA GLU A 106 7.98 -17.52 -0.84
C GLU A 106 8.80 -16.28 -0.43
N GLN A 107 10.12 -16.38 -0.55
CA GLN A 107 11.06 -15.30 -0.31
C GLN A 107 12.04 -15.25 -1.48
N LEU A 108 12.27 -14.06 -2.03
CA LEU A 108 13.22 -13.83 -3.12
C LEU A 108 14.19 -12.70 -2.76
N SER A 109 15.45 -12.87 -3.15
CA SER A 109 16.39 -11.75 -3.20
C SER A 109 16.29 -11.09 -4.56
N ALA A 110 16.20 -9.78 -4.57
CA ALA A 110 16.11 -8.94 -5.73
C ALA A 110 17.07 -7.77 -5.59
N THR A 111 17.07 -6.92 -6.60
CA THR A 111 17.87 -5.70 -6.62
C THR A 111 17.00 -4.59 -7.15
N GLU A 112 16.96 -3.47 -6.44
CA GLU A 112 16.20 -2.28 -6.81
C GLU A 112 17.17 -1.17 -7.20
N GLN A 113 16.82 -0.38 -8.21
CA GLN A 113 17.52 0.86 -8.52
C GLN A 113 16.72 2.02 -7.95
N ASP A 114 17.39 2.91 -7.22
CA ASP A 114 16.78 4.15 -6.74
C ASP A 114 16.75 5.23 -7.84
N GLU A 115 16.24 6.42 -7.48
CA GLU A 115 16.12 7.57 -8.39
C GLU A 115 17.46 8.07 -8.92
N ASP A 116 18.56 7.84 -8.19
CA ASP A 116 19.93 8.21 -8.57
C ASP A 116 20.61 7.12 -9.42
N GLY A 117 19.95 5.97 -9.62
CA GLY A 117 20.46 4.81 -10.34
C GLY A 117 21.33 3.90 -9.49
N ASP A 118 21.43 4.16 -8.18
CA ASP A 118 22.16 3.32 -7.25
C ASP A 118 21.37 2.04 -6.97
N THR A 119 22.12 0.96 -6.86
CA THR A 119 21.59 -0.39 -6.87
C THR A 119 21.62 -0.95 -5.44
N HIS A 120 20.45 -1.17 -4.86
CA HIS A 120 20.28 -1.62 -3.47
C HIS A 120 19.79 -3.07 -3.42
N ALA A 121 20.27 -3.81 -2.43
CA ALA A 121 19.76 -5.15 -2.20
C ALA A 121 18.32 -5.05 -1.69
N GLN A 122 17.44 -5.90 -2.21
CA GLN A 122 16.05 -6.00 -1.78
C GLN A 122 15.74 -7.46 -1.46
N VAL A 123 14.95 -7.71 -0.43
CA VAL A 123 14.32 -9.00 -0.17
C VAL A 123 12.80 -8.84 -0.27
N GLN A 124 12.16 -9.76 -0.98
CA GLN A 124 10.72 -9.74 -1.21
C GLN A 124 10.10 -10.94 -0.50
N PHE A 125 9.17 -10.69 0.41
CA PHE A 125 8.44 -11.72 1.14
C PHE A 125 7.01 -11.82 0.62
N TYR A 126 6.55 -13.04 0.33
CA TYR A 126 5.23 -13.29 -0.23
C TYR A 126 4.41 -14.23 0.66
N TRP A 127 3.15 -13.88 0.86
CA TRP A 127 2.16 -14.71 1.55
C TRP A 127 0.93 -14.92 0.67
N ASP A 128 0.43 -16.15 0.68
CA ASP A 128 -0.87 -16.52 0.15
C ASP A 128 -1.94 -16.27 1.22
N LEU A 129 -2.63 -15.13 1.12
CA LEU A 129 -3.61 -14.71 2.12
C LEU A 129 -4.82 -15.65 2.18
N SER A 130 -5.07 -16.44 1.14
CA SER A 130 -6.17 -17.42 1.14
C SER A 130 -5.94 -18.58 2.14
N LYS A 131 -4.70 -18.78 2.60
CA LYS A 131 -4.31 -19.86 3.52
C LYS A 131 -4.20 -19.43 4.97
N ILE A 132 -4.31 -18.14 5.27
CA ILE A 132 -4.02 -17.60 6.61
C ILE A 132 -5.17 -16.74 7.13
N SER A 133 -5.37 -16.74 8.44
CA SER A 133 -6.23 -15.76 9.10
C SER A 133 -5.46 -14.44 9.20
N PHE A 134 -5.84 -13.46 8.40
CA PHE A 134 -5.18 -12.16 8.29
C PHE A 134 -6.07 -11.03 8.82
N GLN A 135 -5.51 -10.13 9.64
CA GLN A 135 -6.19 -8.93 10.13
C GLN A 135 -5.60 -7.71 9.43
N PRO A 136 -6.22 -7.21 8.35
CA PRO A 136 -5.67 -6.11 7.56
C PRO A 136 -5.49 -4.85 8.41
N GLU A 137 -6.43 -4.52 9.31
CA GLU A 137 -6.37 -3.32 10.13
C GLU A 137 -5.11 -3.23 11.00
N LEU A 138 -4.55 -4.36 11.43
CA LEU A 138 -3.29 -4.37 12.17
C LEU A 138 -2.12 -3.94 11.29
N LEU A 139 -2.04 -4.47 10.06
CA LEU A 139 -1.02 -4.08 9.07
C LEU A 139 -1.18 -2.61 8.64
N LEU A 140 -2.40 -2.19 8.31
CA LEU A 140 -2.68 -0.81 7.91
C LEU A 140 -2.29 0.19 9.01
N ARG A 141 -2.56 -0.16 10.27
CA ARG A 141 -2.17 0.67 11.42
C ARG A 141 -0.66 0.75 11.59
N GLU A 142 0.07 -0.35 11.39
CA GLU A 142 1.54 -0.33 11.48
C GLU A 142 2.17 0.48 10.35
N ILE A 143 1.60 0.47 9.13
CA ILE A 143 2.04 1.34 8.02
C ILE A 143 1.86 2.81 8.40
N ILE A 144 0.66 3.21 8.85
CA ILE A 144 0.34 4.58 9.26
C ILE A 144 1.31 5.03 10.36
N LEU A 145 1.50 4.20 11.40
CA LEU A 145 2.40 4.54 12.49
C LEU A 145 3.85 4.64 12.02
N GLY A 146 4.27 3.84 11.05
CA GLY A 146 5.63 3.82 10.51
C GLY A 146 6.14 5.19 10.08
N ASP A 147 5.30 6.00 9.43
CA ASP A 147 5.70 7.35 8.97
C ASP A 147 5.75 8.39 10.11
N ILE A 148 4.99 8.17 11.19
CA ILE A 148 4.80 9.14 12.28
C ILE A 148 5.37 8.70 13.62
N GLY A 149 6.48 7.93 13.58
CA GLY A 149 7.28 7.57 14.76
C GLY A 149 7.18 6.12 15.23
N GLY A 150 6.55 5.27 14.43
CA GLY A 150 6.57 3.81 14.54
C GLY A 150 7.78 3.19 13.87
N TRP A 151 7.69 1.91 13.54
CA TRP A 151 8.73 1.22 12.76
C TRP A 151 8.47 1.43 11.28
N ASN A 152 9.46 1.99 10.58
CA ASN A 152 9.36 2.46 9.21
C ASN A 152 9.41 1.35 8.15
N GLY A 153 9.77 0.11 8.50
CA GLY A 153 9.95 -0.98 7.53
C GLY A 153 8.70 -1.43 6.77
N PHE A 154 7.53 -0.85 7.03
CA PHE A 154 6.32 -1.04 6.22
C PHE A 154 6.00 0.15 5.30
N VAL A 155 6.61 1.32 5.54
CA VAL A 155 6.36 2.54 4.77
C VAL A 155 6.81 2.30 3.33
N SER A 156 5.91 2.50 2.38
CA SER A 156 6.11 2.27 0.93
C SER A 156 6.50 0.83 0.52
N SER A 157 6.49 -0.15 1.42
CA SER A 157 7.00 -1.50 1.15
C SER A 157 5.93 -2.59 1.08
N VAL A 158 4.66 -2.26 1.30
CA VAL A 158 3.56 -3.24 1.41
C VAL A 158 2.63 -3.18 0.19
N TYR A 159 2.36 -4.34 -0.38
CA TYR A 159 1.48 -4.49 -1.54
C TYR A 159 0.46 -5.60 -1.32
N LEU A 160 -0.82 -5.25 -1.40
CA LEU A 160 -1.94 -6.19 -1.29
C LEU A 160 -2.61 -6.32 -2.66
N ALA A 161 -2.59 -7.52 -3.24
CA ALA A 161 -3.14 -7.78 -4.57
C ALA A 161 -4.26 -8.83 -4.52
N GLY A 162 -5.16 -8.77 -5.50
CA GLY A 162 -6.30 -9.69 -5.59
C GLY A 162 -6.81 -9.91 -7.01
N PRO A 163 -7.82 -10.79 -7.18
CA PRO A 163 -8.37 -11.16 -8.49
C PRO A 163 -9.20 -10.03 -9.12
N GLY A 164 -9.34 -10.07 -10.45
CA GLY A 164 -9.86 -8.96 -11.24
C GLY A 164 -8.89 -7.79 -11.10
N PRO A 165 -7.67 -7.92 -11.64
CA PRO A 165 -6.45 -7.58 -10.94
C PRO A 165 -6.49 -6.15 -10.42
N PHE A 166 -6.19 -6.03 -9.14
CA PHE A 166 -6.03 -4.75 -8.46
C PHE A 166 -4.84 -4.81 -7.52
N LEU A 167 -4.33 -3.63 -7.19
CA LEU A 167 -3.27 -3.44 -6.20
C LEU A 167 -3.73 -2.38 -5.20
N TYR A 168 -3.70 -2.71 -3.91
CA TYR A 168 -3.91 -1.79 -2.80
C TYR A 168 -2.54 -1.50 -2.17
N HIS A 169 -2.14 -0.24 -2.16
CA HIS A 169 -0.83 0.21 -1.69
C HIS A 169 -0.98 1.44 -0.77
N LEU A 170 -1.18 1.17 0.52
CA LEU A 170 -1.06 2.19 1.56
C LEU A 170 0.45 2.36 1.81
N TYR A 171 1.01 3.51 1.46
CA TYR A 171 2.45 3.73 1.55
C TYR A 171 2.86 4.56 2.77
N ASP A 172 2.00 5.43 3.29
CA ASP A 172 2.25 6.20 4.52
C ASP A 172 0.94 6.53 5.28
N ASP A 173 0.99 7.46 6.22
CA ASP A 173 -0.19 7.94 6.97
C ASP A 173 -1.08 8.89 6.17
N ARG A 174 -0.65 9.35 4.99
CA ARG A 174 -1.28 10.41 4.18
C ARG A 174 -1.96 9.87 2.94
N GLY A 175 -1.42 8.82 2.32
CA GLY A 175 -1.81 8.43 0.97
C GLY A 175 -1.91 6.93 0.72
N LEU A 176 -2.87 6.58 -0.14
CA LEU A 176 -3.19 5.22 -0.55
C LEU A 176 -3.47 5.20 -2.05
N ASP A 177 -2.78 4.33 -2.77
CA ASP A 177 -3.07 4.04 -4.17
C ASP A 177 -3.91 2.76 -4.28
N VAL A 178 -4.96 2.81 -5.09
CA VAL A 178 -5.68 1.62 -5.57
C VAL A 178 -5.58 1.58 -7.09
N LEU A 179 -4.86 0.61 -7.62
CA LEU A 179 -4.69 0.38 -9.06
C LEU A 179 -5.62 -0.75 -9.50
N GLY A 180 -6.09 -0.72 -10.74
CA GLY A 180 -7.02 -1.73 -11.24
C GLY A 180 -6.82 -2.03 -12.72
N GLY A 181 -7.11 -3.26 -13.14
CA GLY A 181 -6.95 -3.67 -14.54
C GLY A 181 -7.99 -3.04 -15.48
N SER A 182 -8.98 -2.31 -14.96
CA SER A 182 -9.94 -1.56 -15.78
C SER A 182 -10.66 -0.47 -14.97
N GLN A 183 -11.15 0.56 -15.66
CA GLN A 183 -11.98 1.60 -15.04
C GLN A 183 -13.24 1.01 -14.41
N LYS A 184 -13.90 0.07 -15.09
CA LYS A 184 -15.11 -0.60 -14.59
C LYS A 184 -14.91 -1.23 -13.22
N LEU A 185 -13.74 -1.80 -12.97
CA LEU A 185 -13.39 -2.43 -11.71
C LEU A 185 -13.31 -1.42 -10.56
N LEU A 186 -12.72 -0.25 -10.80
CA LEU A 186 -12.53 0.80 -9.79
C LEU A 186 -13.70 1.79 -9.70
N LEU A 187 -14.63 1.77 -10.66
CA LEU A 187 -15.77 2.68 -10.71
C LEU A 187 -16.59 2.75 -9.39
N PRO A 188 -16.86 1.63 -8.69
CA PRO A 188 -17.55 1.69 -7.39
C PRO A 188 -16.74 2.46 -6.33
N LEU A 189 -15.42 2.25 -6.27
CA LEU A 189 -14.53 2.97 -5.34
C LEU A 189 -14.49 4.46 -5.66
N TYR A 190 -14.37 4.81 -6.95
CA TYR A 190 -14.40 6.19 -7.42
C TYR A 190 -15.66 6.91 -6.95
N HIS A 191 -16.84 6.32 -7.17
CA HIS A 191 -18.10 6.96 -6.75
C HIS A 191 -18.27 7.00 -5.23
N GLN A 192 -17.88 5.94 -4.52
CA GLN A 192 -18.10 5.84 -3.08
C GLN A 192 -17.17 6.74 -2.26
N PHE A 193 -15.92 6.91 -2.71
CA PHE A 193 -14.88 7.63 -1.98
C PHE A 193 -14.32 8.83 -2.74
N HIS A 194 -15.13 9.40 -3.65
CA HIS A 194 -14.73 10.54 -4.47
C HIS A 194 -14.18 11.71 -3.64
N ASP A 195 -14.84 12.04 -2.52
CA ASP A 195 -14.45 13.13 -1.62
C ASP A 195 -13.11 12.88 -0.90
N TRP A 196 -12.59 11.65 -0.96
CA TRP A 196 -11.29 11.29 -0.38
C TRP A 196 -10.18 11.26 -1.43
N ILE A 197 -10.44 11.58 -2.69
CA ILE A 197 -9.40 11.69 -3.72
C ILE A 197 -8.53 12.92 -3.42
N LEU A 198 -7.21 12.81 -3.62
CA LEU A 198 -6.32 13.96 -3.48
C LEU A 198 -6.66 15.02 -4.51
N GLU A 199 -6.91 16.26 -4.05
CA GLU A 199 -7.28 17.40 -4.91
C GLU A 199 -6.32 17.61 -6.08
N TYR A 200 -5.02 17.41 -5.86
CA TYR A 200 -3.99 17.52 -6.89
C TYR A 200 -4.18 16.53 -8.06
N ASP A 201 -4.68 15.33 -7.79
CA ASP A 201 -4.88 14.26 -8.77
C ASP A 201 -6.34 14.13 -9.24
N LEU A 202 -7.25 14.90 -8.63
CA LEU A 202 -8.70 14.81 -8.86
C LEU A 202 -9.07 15.01 -10.32
N GLU A 203 -8.52 16.04 -10.99
CA GLU A 203 -8.84 16.32 -12.39
C GLU A 203 -8.41 15.15 -13.30
N LYS A 204 -7.22 14.57 -13.07
CA LYS A 204 -6.74 13.41 -13.83
C LYS A 204 -7.65 12.20 -13.61
N ILE A 205 -8.07 11.97 -12.37
CA ILE A 205 -8.94 10.85 -12.02
C ILE A 205 -10.34 11.06 -12.61
N ASP A 206 -10.89 12.27 -12.55
CA ASP A 206 -12.19 12.58 -13.15
C ASP A 206 -12.20 12.39 -14.66
N GLN A 207 -11.13 12.80 -15.35
CA GLN A 207 -10.96 12.54 -16.77
C GLN A 207 -10.89 11.04 -17.07
N MET A 208 -10.26 10.25 -16.19
CA MET A 208 -10.17 8.79 -16.33
C MET A 208 -11.55 8.12 -16.20
N PHE A 209 -12.43 8.61 -15.33
CA PHE A 209 -13.77 8.04 -15.12
C PHE A 209 -14.89 8.77 -15.88
N ALA A 210 -14.56 9.79 -16.66
CA ALA A 210 -15.53 10.51 -17.48
C ALA A 210 -16.16 9.58 -18.53
N PRO A 211 -17.47 9.74 -18.81
CA PRO A 211 -18.10 9.00 -19.90
C PRO A 211 -17.38 9.31 -21.22
N ALA A 212 -17.20 8.28 -22.06
CA ALA A 212 -16.58 8.45 -23.37
C ALA A 212 -17.34 9.53 -24.16
N LYS A 213 -16.62 10.49 -24.74
CA LYS A 213 -17.21 11.45 -25.67
C LYS A 213 -17.64 10.66 -26.91
N GLU A 214 -18.95 10.62 -27.15
CA GLU A 214 -19.57 10.09 -28.37
C GLU A 214 -19.11 10.83 -29.63
#